data_AF-A0A959XV17-F1
#
_entry.id   AF-A0A959XV17-F1
#
_cell.length_a   1.000
_cell.length_b   1.000
_cell.length_c   1.000
_cell.angle_alpha   90.00
_cell.angle_beta   90.00
_cell.angle_gamma   90.00
#
_symmetry.space_group_name_H-M   'P 1'
#
loop_
_entity.id
_entity.type
_entity.pdbx_description
1 polymer ?
#
loop_
_entity_poly.entity_id
_entity_poly.type
_entity_poly.pdbx_seq_one_letter_code
_entity_poly.pdbx_strand_id
1 'polypeptide(L)'
;MRALKTLLIIVVALVVFGLLLGLVGPKHSHVERSVAIGAPQSVVWNHVATLRGHDAWSPFRDLDPAMKVSYEGEDGALGSKSTWEGPEAGKGMQEITAVEPGKSM
;
A
#
# COMPACT_ATOMS: atom_id res chain seq x y z
N MET A 1 8.13 -41.57 -30.52
CA MET A 1 7.23 -41.65 -29.34
C MET A 1 7.90 -41.31 -28.01
N ARG A 2 9.16 -41.70 -27.74
CA ARG A 2 9.83 -41.37 -26.46
C ARG A 2 10.10 -39.86 -26.27
N ALA A 3 10.68 -39.19 -27.27
CA ALA A 3 11.01 -37.76 -27.18
C ALA A 3 9.78 -36.85 -26.98
N LEU A 4 8.69 -37.08 -27.72
CA LEU A 4 7.44 -36.32 -27.55
C LEU A 4 6.81 -36.53 -26.16
N LYS A 5 6.83 -37.76 -25.64
CA LYS A 5 6.36 -38.08 -24.30
C LYS A 5 7.20 -37.38 -23.23
N THR A 6 8.53 -37.39 -23.38
CA THR A 6 9.46 -36.68 -22.48
C THR A 6 9.20 -35.17 -22.50
N LEU A 7 9.03 -34.56 -23.68
CA LEU A 7 8.73 -33.13 -23.81
C LEU A 7 7.43 -32.76 -23.10
N LEU A 8 6.36 -33.55 -23.28
CA LEU A 8 5.08 -33.31 -22.61
C LEU A 8 5.21 -33.38 -21.08
N ILE A 9 5.95 -34.37 -20.57
CA ILE A 9 6.20 -34.51 -19.12
C ILE A 9 6.95 -33.28 -18.57
N ILE A 10 7.95 -32.78 -19.30
CA ILE A 10 8.70 -31.59 -18.89
C ILE A 10 7.78 -30.36 -18.84
N VAL A 11 6.94 -30.15 -19.86
CA VAL A 11 5.99 -29.03 -19.90
C VAL A 11 5.01 -29.12 -18.73
N VAL A 12 4.43 -30.30 -18.48
CA VAL A 12 3.53 -30.51 -17.34
C VAL A 12 4.25 -30.26 -16.01
N ALA A 13 5.49 -30.74 -15.87
CA ALA A 13 6.28 -30.52 -14.66
C ALA A 13 6.55 -29.03 -14.41
N LEU A 14 6.86 -28.24 -15.45
CA LEU A 14 7.05 -26.79 -15.33
C LEU A 14 5.76 -26.06 -14.94
N VAL A 15 4.62 -26.45 -15.52
CA VAL A 15 3.32 -25.87 -15.16
C VAL A 15 2.98 -26.19 -13.70
N VAL A 16 3.11 -27.45 -13.30
CA VAL A 16 2.86 -27.87 -11.91
C VAL A 16 3.80 -27.13 -10.96
N PHE A 17 5.07 -27.00 -11.31
CA PHE A 17 6.06 -26.26 -10.51
C PHE A 17 5.68 -24.78 -10.35
N GLY A 18 5.28 -24.10 -11.43
CA GLY A 18 4.83 -22.71 -11.37
C GLY A 18 3.58 -22.52 -10.50
N LEU A 19 2.61 -23.44 -10.58
CA LEU A 19 1.42 -23.42 -9.74
C LEU A 19 1.76 -23.63 -8.26
N LEU A 20 2.68 -24.55 -7.95
CA LEU A 20 3.12 -24.79 -6.58
C LEU A 20 3.81 -23.55 -5.99
N LEU A 21 4.65 -22.86 -6.77
CA LEU A 21 5.27 -21.60 -6.34
C LEU A 21 4.22 -20.51 -6.07
N GLY A 22 3.20 -20.38 -6.92
CA GLY A 22 2.12 -19.42 -6.70
C GLY A 22 1.24 -19.73 -5.48
N LEU A 23 1.08 -21.01 -5.13
CA LEU A 23 0.29 -21.47 -3.97
C LEU A 23 1.04 -21.30 -2.64
N VAL A 24 2.34 -21.58 -2.62
CA VAL A 24 3.18 -21.59 -1.41
C VAL A 24 3.90 -20.26 -1.19
N GLY A 25 4.01 -19.42 -2.23
CA GLY A 25 4.70 -18.14 -2.17
C GLY A 25 4.11 -17.15 -1.15
N PRO A 26 4.91 -16.17 -0.70
CA PRO A 26 4.47 -15.17 0.27
C PRO A 26 3.33 -14.34 -0.31
N LYS A 27 2.22 -14.25 0.42
CA LYS A 27 1.05 -13.44 0.05
C LYS A 27 1.17 -11.97 0.44
N HIS A 28 2.13 -11.65 1.30
CA HIS A 28 2.32 -10.32 1.86
C HIS A 28 3.74 -9.85 1.60
N SER A 29 3.86 -8.58 1.24
CA SER A 29 5.12 -7.87 1.18
C SER A 29 5.15 -6.83 2.29
N HIS A 30 6.32 -6.60 2.88
CA HIS A 30 6.52 -5.61 3.93
C HIS A 30 7.51 -4.55 3.44
N VAL A 31 7.16 -3.28 3.62
CA VAL A 31 7.98 -2.13 3.24
C VAL A 31 8.02 -1.18 4.42
N GLU A 32 9.24 -0.80 4.83
CA GLU A 32 9.48 0.15 5.92
C GLU A 32 10.52 1.20 5.48
N ARG A 33 10.34 2.44 5.92
CA ARG A 33 11.32 3.53 5.77
C ARG A 33 11.38 4.34 7.05
N SER A 34 12.57 4.84 7.38
CA SER A 34 12.82 5.68 8.55
C SER A 34 13.67 6.89 8.17
N VAL A 35 13.37 8.04 8.80
CA VAL A 35 14.09 9.30 8.63
C VAL A 35 14.11 10.06 9.95
N ALA A 36 15.22 10.74 10.25
CA ALA A 36 15.31 11.64 11.40
C ALA A 36 14.86 13.05 11.01
N ILE A 37 13.86 13.58 11.71
CA ILE A 37 13.34 14.94 11.50
C ILE A 37 13.75 15.81 12.68
N GLY A 38 14.43 16.93 12.41
CA GLY A 38 14.84 17.92 13.42
C GLY A 38 13.70 18.79 13.92
N ALA A 39 12.57 18.20 14.31
CA ALA A 39 11.38 18.90 14.81
C ALA A 39 10.80 18.19 16.04
N PRO A 40 10.06 18.90 16.91
CA PRO A 40 9.35 18.27 18.03
C PRO A 40 8.37 17.19 17.55
N GLN A 41 8.26 16.10 18.32
CA GLN A 41 7.37 14.97 17.99
C GLN A 41 5.91 15.41 17.76
N SER A 42 5.41 16.38 18.53
CA SER A 42 4.06 16.92 18.36
C SER A 42 3.84 17.58 17.01
N VAL A 43 4.86 18.25 16.47
CA VAL A 43 4.81 18.89 15.14
C VAL A 43 4.72 17.81 14.07
N VAL A 44 5.58 16.79 14.15
CA VAL A 44 5.56 15.67 13.19
C VAL A 44 4.23 14.91 13.29
N TRP A 45 3.76 14.62 14.50
CA TRP A 45 2.50 13.91 14.75
C TRP A 45 1.32 14.59 14.05
N ASN A 46 1.21 15.92 14.14
CA ASN A 46 0.12 16.64 13.49
C ASN A 46 0.10 16.50 11.95
N HIS A 47 1.23 16.18 11.32
CA HIS A 47 1.33 15.95 9.88
C HIS A 47 1.09 14.49 9.45
N VAL A 48 1.29 13.52 10.35
CA VAL A 48 1.17 12.09 10.03
C VAL A 48 -0.09 11.45 10.62
N ALA A 49 -0.67 12.05 11.66
CA ALA A 49 -1.81 11.51 12.39
C ALA A 49 -3.17 11.81 11.74
N THR A 50 -3.19 12.48 10.59
CA THR A 50 -4.42 12.83 9.86
C THR A 50 -4.25 12.50 8.39
N LEU A 51 -5.35 12.08 7.75
CA LEU A 51 -5.33 11.76 6.33
C LEU A 51 -5.14 13.02 5.49
N ARG A 52 -5.66 14.18 5.93
CA ARG A 52 -5.38 15.46 5.26
C ARG A 52 -3.94 15.94 5.47
N GLY A 53 -3.35 15.66 6.64
CA GLY A 53 -1.95 15.95 6.92
C GLY A 53 -1.02 15.15 6.01
N HIS A 54 -1.35 13.88 5.78
CA HIS A 54 -0.60 13.00 4.87
C HIS A 54 -0.57 13.53 3.44
N ASP A 55 -1.68 14.09 2.95
CA ASP A 55 -1.76 14.69 1.62
C ASP A 55 -0.72 15.80 1.36
N ALA A 56 -0.27 16.49 2.41
CA ALA A 56 0.70 17.58 2.29
C ALA A 56 2.13 17.10 1.92
N TRP A 57 2.42 15.82 2.10
CA TRP A 57 3.73 15.22 1.82
C TRP A 57 3.63 13.88 1.08
N SER A 58 2.42 13.51 0.64
CA SER A 58 2.15 12.24 -0.03
C SER A 58 2.81 12.20 -1.41
N PRO A 59 3.63 11.17 -1.73
CA PRO A 59 4.18 10.99 -3.07
C PRO A 59 3.10 10.83 -4.14
N PHE A 60 1.90 10.38 -3.78
CA PHE A 60 0.78 10.26 -4.72
C PHE A 60 0.23 11.63 -5.14
N ARG A 61 0.29 12.62 -4.24
CA ARG A 61 -0.12 13.99 -4.54
C ARG A 61 0.90 14.67 -5.46
N ASP A 62 2.19 14.41 -5.25
CA ASP A 62 3.26 14.90 -6.13
C ASP A 62 3.19 14.23 -7.52
N LEU A 63 2.87 12.93 -7.57
CA LEU A 63 2.69 12.18 -8.81
C LEU A 63 1.47 12.67 -9.60
N ASP A 64 0.34 12.89 -8.93
CA ASP A 64 -0.93 13.26 -9.58
C ASP A 64 -1.56 14.52 -8.98
N PRO A 65 -1.13 15.72 -9.43
CA PRO A 65 -1.70 16.98 -8.96
C PRO A 65 -3.19 17.16 -9.29
N ALA A 66 -3.71 16.43 -10.29
CA ALA A 66 -5.11 16.48 -10.71
C ALA A 66 -6.01 15.53 -9.88
N MET A 67 -5.41 14.71 -9.01
CA MET A 67 -6.11 13.77 -8.13
C MET A 67 -7.14 14.48 -7.24
N LYS A 68 -8.36 13.96 -7.26
CA LYS A 68 -9.44 14.40 -6.37
C LYS A 68 -9.46 13.50 -5.14
N VAL A 69 -9.50 14.12 -3.97
CA VAL A 69 -9.53 13.41 -2.69
C VAL A 69 -10.75 13.87 -1.89
N SER A 70 -11.47 12.91 -1.31
CA SER A 70 -12.60 13.15 -0.41
C SER A 70 -12.34 12.46 0.92
N TYR A 71 -12.78 13.08 2.01
CA TYR A 71 -12.59 12.56 3.36
C TYR A 71 -13.92 12.34 4.05
N GLU A 72 -14.01 11.26 4.82
CA GLU A 72 -15.20 10.90 5.61
C GLU A 72 -14.80 10.64 7.07
N GLY A 73 -15.65 11.09 8.00
CA GLY A 73 -15.40 10.99 9.44
C GLY A 73 -14.59 12.15 10.02
N GLU A 74 -14.24 12.03 11.30
CA GLU A 74 -13.36 12.96 12.00
C GLU A 74 -11.90 12.64 11.65
N ASP A 75 -11.18 13.59 11.08
CA ASP A 75 -9.84 13.35 10.54
C ASP A 75 -8.85 12.94 11.65
N GLY A 76 -8.10 11.87 11.42
CA GLY A 76 -7.20 11.27 12.41
C GLY A 76 -7.89 10.40 13.47
N ALA A 77 -9.22 10.26 13.44
CA ALA A 77 -9.94 9.33 14.29
C ALA A 77 -10.04 7.93 13.67
N LEU A 78 -10.24 6.93 14.53
CA LEU A 78 -10.51 5.55 14.13
C LEU A 78 -11.74 5.48 13.20
N GLY A 79 -11.62 4.80 12.07
CA GLY A 79 -12.66 4.66 11.06
C GLY A 79 -12.80 5.85 10.10
N SER A 80 -11.99 6.90 10.23
CA SER A 80 -11.93 7.97 9.23
C SER A 80 -11.29 7.48 7.93
N LYS A 81 -11.75 8.06 6.81
CA LYS A 81 -11.43 7.57 5.46
C LYS A 81 -10.97 8.68 4.53
N SER A 82 -10.11 8.31 3.60
CA SER A 82 -9.71 9.12 2.45
C SER A 82 -9.90 8.28 1.20
N THR A 83 -10.66 8.81 0.24
CA THR A 83 -10.89 8.18 -1.07
C THR A 83 -10.31 9.10 -2.13
N TRP A 84 -9.59 8.52 -3.09
CA TRP A 84 -8.99 9.28 -4.18
C TRP A 84 -9.29 8.72 -5.56
N GLU A 85 -9.31 9.61 -6.54
CA GLU A 85 -9.42 9.30 -7.96
C GLU A 85 -8.57 10.26 -8.79
N GLY A 86 -7.65 9.72 -9.57
CA GLY A 86 -6.78 10.47 -10.47
C GLY A 86 -6.32 9.65 -11.68
N PRO A 87 -5.89 10.31 -12.77
CA PRO A 87 -5.41 9.64 -13.98
C PRO A 87 -4.13 8.82 -13.77
N GLU A 88 -3.23 9.27 -12.90
CA GLU A 88 -1.94 8.62 -12.64
C GLU A 88 -1.94 7.85 -11.31
N ALA A 89 -2.53 8.43 -10.26
CA ALA A 89 -2.64 7.78 -8.95
C ALA A 89 -3.72 6.68 -8.90
N GLY A 90 -4.53 6.56 -9.96
CA GLY A 90 -5.62 5.59 -10.04
C GLY A 90 -6.75 5.89 -9.04
N LYS A 91 -7.44 4.85 -8.59
CA LYS A 91 -8.52 4.94 -7.60
C LYS A 91 -8.20 4.09 -6.39
N GLY A 92 -8.44 4.63 -5.20
CA GLY A 92 -8.24 3.90 -3.96
C GLY A 92 -8.94 4.54 -2.77
N MET A 93 -8.92 3.82 -1.66
CA MET A 93 -9.45 4.26 -0.39
C MET A 93 -8.54 3.77 0.74
N GLN A 94 -8.35 4.62 1.74
CA GLN A 94 -7.60 4.35 2.95
C GLN A 94 -8.51 4.63 4.16
N GLU A 95 -8.45 3.75 5.16
CA GLU A 95 -9.19 3.85 6.41
C GLU A 95 -8.22 3.72 7.60
N ILE A 96 -8.40 4.57 8.62
CA ILE A 96 -7.66 4.45 9.87
C ILE A 96 -8.25 3.30 10.68
N THR A 97 -7.44 2.27 10.95
CA THR A 97 -7.87 1.07 11.67
C THR A 97 -7.25 0.93 13.06
N ALA A 98 -6.24 1.75 13.40
CA ALA A 98 -5.67 1.86 14.73
C ALA A 98 -5.03 3.24 14.91
N VAL A 99 -5.01 3.75 16.14
CA VAL A 99 -4.28 5.00 16.49
C VAL A 99 -3.72 4.86 17.90
N GLU A 100 -2.42 5.05 18.04
CA GLU A 100 -1.73 5.26 19.31
C GLU A 100 -1.09 6.66 19.30
N PRO A 101 -1.67 7.65 20.02
CA PRO A 101 -1.21 9.03 19.99
C PRO A 101 0.29 9.19 20.24
N GLY A 102 0.97 9.81 19.27
CA GLY A 102 2.41 10.04 19.31
C GLY A 102 3.26 8.83 18.97
N LYS A 103 2.68 7.66 18.66
CA LYS A 103 3.42 6.43 18.36
C LYS A 103 3.12 5.88 16.98
N SER A 104 1.85 5.59 16.67
CA SER A 104 1.48 4.90 15.42
C SER A 104 0.06 5.19 14.97
N MET A 105 -0.18 5.06 13.67
CA MET A 105 -1.47 5.15 12.97
C MET A 105 -1.45 4.22 11.76
#